data_AF-A0A354HEJ9-F1
#
_entry.id   AF-A0A354HEJ9-F1
#
_cell.length_a   1.000
_cell.length_b   1.000
_cell.length_c   1.000
_cell.angle_alpha   90.00
_cell.angle_beta   90.00
_cell.angle_gamma   90.00
#
_symmetry.space_group_name_H-M   'P 1'
#
loop_
_entity.id
_entity.type
_entity.pdbx_description
1 polymer ?
#
loop_
_entity_poly.entity_id
_entity_poly.type
_entity_poly.pdbx_seq_one_letter_code
_entity_poly.pdbx_strand_id
1 'polypeptide(L)'
;MNKWKINVPDKGITDKLIKETGLSPFICRILASRGITSRSDAELFFNSSEFGDPLDILDMDKAVSTINEAVESGARITVYGDYDCDGVTSTYMLYSYLEALGAEVSWYIPTRDEGYGLNIPAVELLKKQGTELIITVDNGISAKDEAKKIYELGMKLVITDHHQVPEELPRAEAVVNPHRPDDMSQYKHLAGCGVV
;
A
#
# COMPACT_ATOMS: atom_id res chain seq x y z
N MET A 1 -27.10 -21.97 -12.74
CA MET A 1 -26.74 -21.51 -14.10
C MET A 1 -26.10 -20.14 -13.99
N ASN A 2 -24.88 -19.96 -14.48
CA ASN A 2 -24.25 -18.64 -14.51
C ASN A 2 -24.98 -17.78 -15.55
N LYS A 3 -25.43 -16.59 -15.14
CA LYS A 3 -26.11 -15.63 -16.03
C LYS A 3 -25.04 -14.84 -16.79
N TRP A 4 -24.92 -15.10 -18.09
CA TRP A 4 -24.02 -14.34 -18.95
C TRP A 4 -24.53 -12.91 -19.09
N LYS A 5 -23.66 -11.92 -18.84
CA LYS A 5 -23.92 -10.51 -19.09
C LYS A 5 -22.90 -10.02 -20.11
N ILE A 6 -23.38 -9.54 -21.24
CA ILE A 6 -22.56 -8.97 -22.31
C ILE A 6 -22.79 -7.47 -22.28
N ASN A 7 -21.74 -6.69 -21.99
CA ASN A 7 -21.80 -5.24 -22.15
C ASN A 7 -21.70 -4.89 -23.64
N VAL A 8 -22.74 -4.27 -24.17
CA VAL A 8 -22.76 -3.74 -25.53
C VAL A 8 -22.58 -2.22 -25.43
N PRO A 9 -21.41 -1.67 -25.80
CA PRO A 9 -21.17 -0.24 -25.71
C PRO A 9 -21.92 0.52 -26.80
N ASP A 10 -22.09 1.82 -26.59
CA ASP A 10 -22.64 2.71 -27.61
C ASP A 10 -21.79 2.67 -28.89
N LYS A 11 -22.47 2.55 -30.03
CA LYS A 11 -21.82 2.45 -31.33
C LYS A 11 -21.12 3.76 -31.70
N GLY A 12 -21.70 4.91 -31.36
CA GLY A 12 -21.09 6.22 -31.60
C GLY A 12 -19.79 6.40 -30.83
N ILE A 13 -19.73 5.98 -29.56
CA ILE A 13 -18.48 5.96 -28.78
C ILE A 13 -17.44 5.05 -29.44
N THR A 14 -17.84 3.86 -29.88
CA THR A 14 -16.94 2.91 -30.54
C THR A 14 -16.39 3.49 -31.85
N ASP A 15 -17.26 4.06 -32.70
CA ASP A 15 -16.88 4.66 -33.99
C ASP A 15 -15.99 5.89 -33.81
N LYS A 16 -16.22 6.68 -32.74
CA LYS A 16 -15.35 7.78 -32.33
C LYS A 16 -13.95 7.27 -31.98
N LEU A 17 -13.85 6.28 -31.09
CA LEU A 17 -12.56 5.69 -30.70
C LEU A 17 -11.78 5.12 -31.88
N ILE A 18 -12.45 4.45 -32.82
CA ILE A 18 -11.81 3.93 -34.04
C ILE A 18 -11.14 5.06 -34.82
N LYS A 19 -11.85 6.19 -35.00
CA LYS A 19 -11.34 7.36 -35.73
C LYS A 19 -10.19 8.04 -34.98
N GLU A 20 -10.30 8.20 -33.67
CA GLU A 20 -9.31 8.96 -32.89
C GLU A 20 -8.01 8.18 -32.65
N THR A 21 -8.11 6.87 -32.43
CA THR A 21 -6.98 6.01 -32.03
C THR A 21 -6.38 5.20 -33.17
N GLY A 22 -7.13 4.93 -34.24
CA GLY A 22 -6.73 4.01 -35.32
C GLY A 22 -6.68 2.53 -34.93
N LEU A 23 -7.14 2.18 -33.72
CA LEU A 23 -7.21 0.79 -33.25
C LEU A 23 -8.30 0.00 -33.97
N SER A 24 -8.21 -1.33 -33.91
CA SER A 24 -9.21 -2.19 -34.54
C SER A 24 -10.60 -2.03 -33.88
N PRO A 25 -11.71 -2.20 -34.65
CA PRO A 25 -13.06 -2.08 -34.10
C PRO A 25 -13.35 -2.98 -32.90
N PHE A 26 -12.70 -4.14 -32.84
CA PHE A 26 -12.81 -5.07 -31.71
C PHE A 26 -12.20 -4.49 -30.43
N ILE A 27 -11.01 -3.90 -30.52
CA ILE A 27 -10.35 -3.25 -29.38
C ILE A 27 -11.17 -2.06 -28.91
N CYS A 28 -11.63 -1.19 -29.83
CA CYS A 28 -12.46 -0.03 -29.47
C CYS A 28 -13.77 -0.43 -28.78
N ARG A 29 -14.39 -1.55 -29.17
CA ARG A 29 -15.57 -2.08 -28.49
C ARG A 29 -15.25 -2.54 -27.07
N ILE A 30 -14.10 -3.17 -26.84
CA ILE A 30 -13.66 -3.55 -25.49
C ILE A 30 -13.39 -2.31 -24.64
N LEU A 31 -12.67 -1.31 -25.16
CA LEU A 31 -12.38 -0.06 -24.44
C LEU A 31 -13.68 0.67 -24.04
N ALA A 32 -14.60 0.86 -24.99
CA ALA A 32 -15.89 1.49 -24.71
C ALA A 32 -16.72 0.68 -23.69
N SER A 33 -16.65 -0.66 -23.73
CA SER A 33 -17.34 -1.51 -22.74
C SER A 33 -16.77 -1.41 -21.32
N ARG A 34 -15.54 -0.91 -21.19
CA ARG A 34 -14.84 -0.63 -19.93
C ARG A 34 -14.94 0.83 -19.49
N GLY A 35 -15.70 1.66 -20.20
CA GLY A 35 -15.88 3.09 -19.87
C GLY A 35 -14.78 4.01 -20.39
N ILE A 36 -13.85 3.50 -21.22
CA ILE A 36 -12.81 4.31 -21.88
C ILE A 36 -13.42 4.85 -23.17
N THR A 37 -13.62 6.17 -23.27
CA THR A 37 -14.49 6.78 -24.32
C THR A 37 -13.81 7.84 -25.18
N SER A 38 -12.52 8.08 -24.94
CA SER A 38 -11.70 9.01 -25.71
C SER A 38 -10.31 8.42 -26.00
N ARG A 39 -9.61 9.01 -26.98
CA ARG A 39 -8.19 8.72 -27.22
C ARG A 39 -7.33 8.95 -25.97
N SER A 40 -7.55 10.04 -25.24
CA SER A 40 -6.76 10.33 -24.03
C SER A 40 -6.96 9.26 -22.96
N ASP A 41 -8.20 8.80 -22.74
CA ASP A 41 -8.46 7.70 -21.78
C ASP A 41 -7.74 6.41 -22.21
N ALA A 42 -7.74 6.12 -23.52
CA ALA A 42 -7.08 4.93 -24.06
C ALA A 42 -5.56 5.03 -23.97
N GLU A 43 -4.98 6.19 -24.26
CA GLU A 43 -3.55 6.45 -24.10
C GLU A 43 -3.14 6.33 -22.63
N LEU A 44 -3.91 6.90 -21.69
CA LEU A 44 -3.66 6.75 -20.25
C LEU A 44 -3.74 5.28 -19.82
N PHE A 45 -4.75 4.55 -20.29
CA PHE A 45 -4.93 3.13 -19.97
C PHE A 45 -3.76 2.26 -20.44
N PHE A 46 -3.19 2.54 -21.62
CA PHE A 46 -2.09 1.76 -22.17
C PHE A 46 -0.70 2.25 -21.72
N ASN A 47 -0.56 3.54 -21.44
CA ASN A 47 0.73 4.20 -21.21
C ASN A 47 0.76 4.99 -19.90
N SER A 48 0.32 4.38 -18.80
CA SER A 48 0.44 4.97 -17.47
C SER A 48 1.92 5.09 -17.08
N SER A 49 2.51 6.25 -17.36
CA SER A 49 3.90 6.61 -17.01
C SER A 49 3.97 7.78 -16.04
N GLU A 50 2.83 8.36 -15.68
CA GLU A 50 2.74 9.39 -14.66
C GLU A 50 2.65 8.74 -13.29
N PHE A 51 3.80 8.68 -12.60
CA PHE A 51 3.83 8.49 -11.16
C PHE A 51 3.40 9.83 -10.54
N GLY A 52 2.35 9.81 -9.74
CA GLY A 52 1.99 11.00 -8.97
C GLY A 52 2.90 11.19 -7.75
N ASP A 53 2.69 12.28 -7.01
CA ASP A 53 3.48 12.56 -5.81
C ASP A 53 3.06 11.60 -4.67
N PRO A 54 3.97 10.76 -4.12
CA PRO A 54 3.65 9.91 -2.98
C PRO A 54 3.23 10.70 -1.74
N LEU A 55 3.66 11.97 -1.62
CA LEU A 55 3.25 12.85 -0.52
C LEU A 55 1.79 13.28 -0.60
N ASP A 56 1.08 12.98 -1.69
CA ASP A 56 -0.38 13.16 -1.74
C ASP A 56 -1.11 12.13 -0.86
N ILE A 57 -0.48 11.01 -0.49
CA ILE A 57 -1.05 10.06 0.49
C ILE A 57 -0.92 10.66 1.88
N LEU A 58 -2.04 10.71 2.60
CA LEU A 58 -2.11 11.28 3.93
C LEU A 58 -1.15 10.55 4.89
N ASP A 59 -0.44 11.33 5.70
CA ASP A 59 0.61 10.92 6.65
C ASP A 59 1.90 10.36 6.01
N MET A 60 2.05 10.36 4.68
CA MET A 60 3.30 9.93 4.04
C MET A 60 4.50 10.78 4.49
N ASP A 61 4.31 12.09 4.62
CA ASP A 61 5.31 13.04 5.13
C ASP A 61 5.76 12.68 6.56
N LYS A 62 4.83 12.34 7.45
CA LYS A 62 5.10 11.91 8.82
C LYS A 62 5.81 10.58 8.88
N ALA A 63 5.44 9.63 8.02
CA ALA A 63 6.10 8.33 7.91
C ALA A 63 7.57 8.52 7.51
N VAL A 64 7.82 9.29 6.45
CA VAL A 64 9.18 9.62 5.97
C VAL A 64 9.99 10.31 7.06
N SER A 65 9.42 11.32 7.74
CA SER A 65 10.11 12.02 8.84
C SER A 65 10.51 11.06 9.97
N THR A 66 9.57 10.21 10.41
CA THR A 66 9.80 9.24 11.51
C THR A 66 10.87 8.22 11.15
N ILE A 67 10.84 7.72 9.92
CA ILE A 67 11.82 6.74 9.43
C ILE A 67 13.20 7.39 9.33
N ASN A 68 13.31 8.59 8.77
CA ASN A 68 14.58 9.31 8.67
C ASN A 68 15.19 9.60 10.06
N GLU A 69 14.38 10.01 11.04
CA GLU A 69 14.83 10.19 12.42
C GLU A 69 15.40 8.88 13.02
N ALA A 70 14.77 7.74 12.74
CA ALA A 70 15.26 6.44 13.20
C ALA A 70 16.58 6.06 12.53
N VAL A 71 16.71 6.30 11.22
CA VAL A 71 17.96 6.08 10.47
C VAL A 71 19.09 6.97 11.02
N GLU A 72 18.84 8.26 11.22
CA GLU A 72 19.84 9.23 11.69
C GLU A 72 20.29 8.98 13.13
N SER A 73 19.38 8.54 14.00
CA SER A 73 19.69 8.22 15.39
C SER A 73 20.36 6.86 15.58
N GLY A 74 20.40 6.02 14.54
CA GLY A 74 20.86 4.63 14.64
C GLY A 74 19.89 3.74 15.43
N ALA A 75 18.61 4.14 15.52
CA ALA A 75 17.60 3.35 16.20
C ALA A 75 17.33 2.06 15.42
N ARG A 76 17.12 0.95 16.14
CA ARG A 76 16.85 -0.34 15.48
C ARG A 76 15.43 -0.35 14.88
N ILE A 77 15.35 -0.57 13.57
CA ILE A 77 14.11 -0.63 12.79
C ILE A 77 13.75 -2.10 12.50
N THR A 78 12.48 -2.46 12.65
CA THR A 78 11.96 -3.72 12.09
C THR A 78 10.86 -3.45 11.07
N VAL A 79 11.05 -3.93 9.84
CA VAL A 79 10.01 -3.99 8.82
C VAL A 79 9.13 -5.22 9.08
N TYR A 80 7.86 -5.01 9.40
CA TYR A 80 6.89 -6.06 9.70
C TYR A 80 5.95 -6.29 8.52
N GLY A 81 6.21 -7.35 7.76
CA GLY A 81 5.46 -7.71 6.56
C GLY A 81 4.25 -8.59 6.78
N ASP A 82 3.57 -8.90 5.68
CA ASP A 82 2.65 -10.02 5.57
C ASP A 82 3.26 -11.18 4.76
N TYR A 83 2.68 -12.39 4.90
CA TYR A 83 3.20 -13.62 4.31
C TYR A 83 2.82 -13.85 2.84
N ASP A 84 1.96 -13.02 2.26
CA ASP A 84 1.57 -13.14 0.86
C ASP A 84 2.57 -12.45 -0.09
N CYS A 85 2.27 -12.45 -1.40
CA CYS A 85 3.20 -11.87 -2.38
C CYS A 85 3.37 -10.36 -2.20
N ASP A 86 2.32 -9.65 -1.79
CA ASP A 86 2.33 -8.21 -1.62
C ASP A 86 3.15 -7.83 -0.38
N GLY A 87 2.85 -8.47 0.76
CA GLY A 87 3.60 -8.29 1.99
C GLY A 87 5.09 -8.66 1.90
N VAL A 88 5.43 -9.79 1.27
CA VAL A 88 6.84 -10.20 1.11
C VAL A 88 7.59 -9.23 0.19
N THR A 89 6.96 -8.77 -0.90
CA THR A 89 7.57 -7.82 -1.83
C THR A 89 7.81 -6.47 -1.15
N SER A 90 6.80 -5.96 -0.44
CA SER A 90 6.87 -4.72 0.32
C SER A 90 7.96 -4.78 1.40
N THR A 91 8.05 -5.92 2.09
CA THR A 91 9.08 -6.15 3.12
C THR A 91 10.48 -6.05 2.52
N TYR A 92 10.72 -6.74 1.41
CA TYR A 92 12.02 -6.73 0.76
C TYR A 92 12.38 -5.34 0.21
N MET A 93 11.42 -4.64 -0.39
CA MET A 93 11.63 -3.29 -0.92
C MET A 93 12.10 -2.34 0.18
N LEU A 94 11.34 -2.23 1.28
CA LEU A 94 11.68 -1.31 2.37
C LEU A 94 12.94 -1.74 3.12
N TYR A 95 13.08 -3.04 3.41
CA TYR A 95 14.28 -3.57 4.06
C TYR A 95 15.54 -3.27 3.25
N SER A 96 15.54 -3.59 1.96
CA SER A 96 16.73 -3.41 1.11
C SER A 96 17.09 -1.94 0.92
N TYR A 97 16.09 -1.05 0.85
CA TYR A 97 16.30 0.39 0.84
C TYR A 97 16.96 0.89 2.13
N LEU A 98 16.41 0.53 3.29
CA LEU A 98 16.94 0.94 4.59
C LEU A 98 18.35 0.36 4.85
N GLU A 99 18.58 -0.89 4.48
CA GLU A 99 19.89 -1.54 4.55
C GLU A 99 20.91 -0.80 3.67
N ALA A 100 20.54 -0.41 2.45
CA ALA A 100 21.40 0.36 1.55
C ALA A 100 21.73 1.77 2.08
N LEU A 101 20.85 2.36 2.90
CA LEU A 101 21.11 3.61 3.62
C LEU A 101 22.02 3.43 4.85
N GLY A 102 22.32 2.19 5.25
CA GLY A 102 23.12 1.88 6.42
C GLY A 102 22.34 1.89 7.74
N ALA A 103 21.02 1.79 7.69
CA ALA A 103 20.18 1.71 8.89
C ALA A 103 20.42 0.39 9.66
N GLU A 104 20.23 0.40 10.98
CA GLU A 104 20.15 -0.82 11.78
C GLU A 104 18.76 -1.45 11.61
N VAL A 105 18.59 -2.24 10.53
CA VAL A 105 17.28 -2.77 10.12
C VAL A 105 17.22 -4.30 10.18
N SER A 106 16.08 -4.82 10.63
CA SER A 106 15.67 -6.22 10.50
C SER A 106 14.28 -6.33 9.88
N TRP A 107 13.83 -7.54 9.59
CA TRP A 107 12.48 -7.81 9.09
C TRP A 107 11.81 -8.91 9.91
N TYR A 108 10.47 -8.91 9.92
CA TYR A 108 9.65 -9.96 10.47
C TYR A 108 8.47 -10.22 9.54
N ILE A 109 8.23 -11.48 9.19
CA ILE A 109 7.06 -11.91 8.44
C ILE A 109 6.39 -13.00 9.28
N PRO A 110 5.14 -12.80 9.75
CA PRO A 110 4.44 -13.81 10.52
C PRO A 110 4.16 -15.04 9.66
N THR A 111 4.17 -16.21 10.29
CA THR A 111 3.61 -17.41 9.65
C THR A 111 2.09 -17.35 9.66
N ARG A 112 1.44 -18.05 8.73
CA ARG A 112 -0.03 -18.16 8.71
C ARG A 112 -0.61 -18.74 10.01
N ASP A 113 0.15 -19.56 10.74
CA ASP A 113 -0.26 -20.14 12.02
C ASP A 113 -0.27 -19.10 13.16
N GLU A 114 0.49 -18.00 13.02
CA GLU A 114 0.45 -16.85 13.94
C GLU A 114 -0.72 -15.91 13.66
N GLY A 115 -1.46 -16.13 12.57
CA GLY A 115 -2.53 -15.25 12.11
C GLY A 115 -2.06 -14.26 11.05
N TYR A 116 -2.90 -13.26 10.78
CA TYR A 116 -2.65 -12.23 9.78
C TYR A 116 -2.27 -10.91 10.46
N GLY A 117 -1.19 -10.27 9.99
CA GLY A 117 -0.71 -8.99 10.49
C GLY A 117 -0.01 -9.05 11.85
N LEU A 118 0.17 -7.86 12.45
CA LEU A 118 0.79 -7.70 13.76
C LEU A 118 0.12 -8.59 14.82
N ASN A 119 0.95 -9.16 15.71
CA ASN A 119 0.48 -9.89 16.88
C ASN A 119 1.35 -9.58 18.10
N ILE A 120 0.74 -9.65 19.30
CA ILE A 120 1.40 -9.33 20.57
C ILE A 120 2.66 -10.18 20.83
N PRO A 121 2.66 -11.52 20.64
CA PRO A 121 3.86 -12.33 20.83
C PRO A 121 5.06 -11.87 19.98
N ALA A 122 4.84 -11.55 18.71
CA ALA A 122 5.87 -11.01 17.83
C ALA A 122 6.35 -9.64 18.30
N VAL A 123 5.44 -8.74 18.69
CA VAL A 123 5.80 -7.41 19.25
C VAL A 123 6.70 -7.55 20.48
N GLU A 124 6.40 -8.48 21.39
CA GLU A 124 7.23 -8.73 22.58
C GLU A 124 8.61 -9.33 22.22
N LEU A 125 8.67 -10.19 21.20
CA LEU A 125 9.92 -10.71 20.67
C LEU A 125 10.79 -9.59 20.08
N LEU A 126 10.20 -8.73 19.24
CA LEU A 126 10.90 -7.62 18.60
C LEU A 126 11.46 -6.64 19.61
N LYS A 127 10.74 -6.36 20.70
CA LYS A 127 11.27 -5.57 21.82
C LYS A 127 12.49 -6.21 22.46
N LYS A 128 12.46 -7.53 22.71
CA LYS A 128 13.61 -8.27 23.27
C LYS A 128 14.82 -8.26 22.34
N GLN A 129 14.60 -8.15 21.03
CA GLN A 129 15.64 -7.99 20.01
C GLN A 129 16.14 -6.55 19.87
N GLY A 130 15.64 -5.62 20.69
CA GLY A 130 16.08 -4.23 20.72
C GLY A 130 15.39 -3.32 19.70
N THR A 131 14.30 -3.76 19.06
CA THR A 131 13.55 -2.90 18.13
C THR A 131 13.06 -1.64 18.84
N GLU A 132 13.18 -0.49 18.17
CA GLU A 132 12.73 0.81 18.64
C GLU A 132 11.65 1.41 17.73
N LEU A 133 11.71 1.10 16.43
CA LEU A 133 10.67 1.45 15.44
C LEU A 133 10.20 0.19 14.71
N ILE A 134 8.89 -0.05 14.71
CA ILE A 134 8.25 -1.01 13.81
C ILE A 134 7.63 -0.25 12.64
N ILE A 135 7.87 -0.73 11.43
CA ILE A 135 7.19 -0.23 10.21
C ILE A 135 6.40 -1.40 9.65
N THR A 136 5.08 -1.36 9.70
CA THR A 136 4.27 -2.40 9.05
C THR A 136 4.14 -2.10 7.57
N VAL A 137 4.21 -3.16 6.76
CA VAL A 137 3.97 -3.12 5.33
C VAL A 137 2.92 -4.15 4.97
N ASP A 138 1.91 -3.72 4.22
CA ASP A 138 0.76 -4.55 3.82
C ASP A 138 -0.06 -5.12 4.99
N ASN A 139 0.04 -4.50 6.17
CA ASN A 139 -0.78 -4.83 7.33
C ASN A 139 -0.76 -3.69 8.36
N GLY A 140 -1.52 -3.88 9.45
CA GLY A 140 -1.44 -3.05 10.64
C GLY A 140 -2.61 -2.06 10.79
N ILE A 141 -3.41 -1.78 9.76
CA ILE A 141 -4.51 -0.80 9.85
C ILE A 141 -5.58 -1.15 10.89
N SER A 142 -5.70 -2.43 11.24
CA SER A 142 -6.64 -2.94 12.25
C SER A 142 -5.99 -3.30 13.60
N ALA A 143 -4.67 -3.11 13.76
CA ALA A 143 -3.88 -3.64 14.87
C ALA A 143 -3.90 -2.74 16.12
N LYS A 144 -5.09 -2.41 16.64
CA LYS A 144 -5.26 -1.47 17.77
C LYS A 144 -4.57 -1.93 19.05
N ASP A 145 -4.74 -3.20 19.41
CA ASP A 145 -4.24 -3.75 20.66
C ASP A 145 -2.71 -3.94 20.59
N GLU A 146 -2.21 -4.36 19.43
CA GLU A 146 -0.78 -4.46 19.16
C GLU A 146 -0.12 -3.08 19.17
N ALA A 147 -0.73 -2.09 18.52
CA ALA A 147 -0.26 -0.71 18.58
C ALA A 147 -0.17 -0.21 20.03
N LYS A 148 -1.22 -0.42 20.84
CA LYS A 148 -1.18 -0.08 22.27
C LYS A 148 -0.01 -0.77 22.97
N LYS A 149 0.20 -2.07 22.74
CA LYS A 149 1.30 -2.84 23.33
C LYS A 149 2.68 -2.34 22.89
N ILE A 150 2.85 -1.95 21.62
CA ILE A 150 4.10 -1.37 21.09
C ILE A 150 4.48 -0.12 21.90
N TYR A 151 3.52 0.79 22.13
CA TYR A 151 3.76 1.99 22.92
C TYR A 151 3.98 1.70 24.41
N GLU A 152 3.29 0.72 25.00
CA GLU A 152 3.56 0.27 26.38
C GLU A 152 5.00 -0.26 26.56
N LEU A 153 5.58 -0.84 25.51
CA LEU A 153 6.96 -1.30 25.46
C LEU A 153 7.97 -0.20 25.09
N GLY A 154 7.51 1.03 24.88
CA GLY A 154 8.35 2.18 24.56
C GLY A 154 8.94 2.13 23.14
N MET A 155 8.27 1.47 22.21
CA MET A 155 8.62 1.49 20.78
C MET A 155 7.69 2.45 20.02
N LYS A 156 8.09 2.84 18.81
CA LYS A 156 7.29 3.60 17.85
C LYS A 156 6.71 2.69 16.76
N LEU A 157 5.65 3.15 16.10
CA LEU A 157 4.99 2.44 15.01
C LEU A 157 4.73 3.39 13.84
N VAL A 158 5.05 2.93 12.63
CA VAL A 158 4.57 3.50 11.36
C VAL A 158 3.77 2.40 10.65
N ILE A 159 2.60 2.74 10.11
CA ILE A 159 1.76 1.79 9.37
C ILE A 159 1.70 2.20 7.91
N THR A 160 2.04 1.27 7.02
CA THR A 160 1.78 1.36 5.58
C THR A 160 0.89 0.19 5.18
N ASP A 161 -0.31 0.48 4.69
CA ASP A 161 -1.35 -0.52 4.44
C ASP A 161 -2.30 -0.04 3.34
N HIS A 162 -3.07 -0.96 2.77
CA HIS A 162 -4.10 -0.69 1.77
C HIS A 162 -5.41 -1.43 2.03
N HIS A 163 -5.51 -2.11 3.18
CA HIS A 163 -6.74 -2.80 3.60
C HIS A 163 -7.83 -1.82 4.05
N GLN A 164 -9.06 -2.33 4.16
CA GLN A 164 -10.22 -1.56 4.59
C GLN A 164 -10.02 -0.99 5.99
N VAL A 165 -10.37 0.29 6.13
CA VAL A 165 -10.10 1.06 7.34
C VAL A 165 -11.20 0.83 8.39
N PRO A 166 -10.85 0.44 9.63
CA PRO A 166 -11.81 0.31 10.73
C PRO A 166 -12.30 1.67 11.24
N GLU A 167 -13.30 1.67 12.12
CA GLU A 167 -13.89 2.91 12.67
C GLU A 167 -12.91 3.78 13.46
N GLU A 168 -11.96 3.17 14.16
CA GLU A 168 -10.91 3.91 14.86
C GLU A 168 -9.55 3.39 14.39
N LEU A 169 -8.61 4.30 14.19
CA LEU A 169 -7.26 3.95 13.76
C LEU A 169 -6.39 3.50 14.95
N PRO A 170 -5.45 2.57 14.73
CA PRO A 170 -4.41 2.27 15.69
C PRO A 170 -3.53 3.50 15.96
N ARG A 171 -2.95 3.56 17.16
CA ARG A 171 -1.97 4.59 17.50
C ARG A 171 -0.68 4.33 16.72
N ALA A 172 -0.20 5.33 15.97
CA ALA A 172 1.06 5.28 15.25
C ALA A 172 1.58 6.72 15.06
N GLU A 173 2.86 6.87 14.73
CA GLU A 173 3.44 8.15 14.29
C GLU A 173 2.87 8.58 12.94
N ALA A 174 2.55 7.59 12.09
CA ALA A 174 1.89 7.77 10.80
C ALA A 174 1.05 6.54 10.44
N VAL A 175 -0.12 6.77 9.83
CA VAL A 175 -0.98 5.71 9.27
C VAL A 175 -1.22 6.00 7.79
N VAL A 176 -0.32 5.49 6.94
CA VAL A 176 -0.34 5.66 5.50
C VAL A 176 -1.25 4.59 4.90
N ASN A 177 -2.47 4.96 4.55
CA ASN A 177 -3.41 4.07 3.88
C ASN A 177 -4.35 4.86 2.96
N PRO A 178 -4.31 4.62 1.63
CA PRO A 178 -5.17 5.34 0.67
C PRO A 178 -6.67 5.14 0.89
N HIS A 179 -7.13 4.11 1.59
CA HIS A 179 -8.55 3.88 1.87
C HIS A 179 -9.08 4.66 3.09
N ARG A 180 -8.22 5.42 3.76
CA ARG A 180 -8.64 6.34 4.81
C ARG A 180 -9.72 7.30 4.29
N PRO A 181 -10.85 7.49 5.02
CA PRO A 181 -11.91 8.41 4.60
C PRO A 181 -11.47 9.88 4.47
N ASP A 182 -10.42 10.27 5.18
CA ASP A 182 -9.82 11.61 5.16
C ASP A 182 -8.65 11.76 4.16
N ASP A 183 -8.26 10.68 3.48
CA ASP A 183 -7.26 10.72 2.42
C ASP A 183 -7.92 11.13 1.09
N MET A 184 -7.38 12.18 0.47
CA MET A 184 -7.90 12.73 -0.79
C MET A 184 -7.10 12.30 -2.02
N SER A 185 -6.10 11.43 -1.85
CA SER A 185 -5.26 10.95 -2.94
C SER A 185 -6.06 10.11 -3.93
N GLN A 186 -5.58 10.07 -5.18
CA GLN A 186 -6.17 9.23 -6.23
C GLN A 186 -5.74 7.76 -6.16
N TYR A 187 -4.87 7.41 -5.22
CA TYR A 187 -4.16 6.12 -5.19
C TYR A 187 -4.95 4.99 -4.51
N LYS A 188 -6.28 4.99 -4.67
CA LYS A 188 -7.19 4.04 -4.00
C LYS A 188 -7.03 2.58 -4.45
N HIS A 189 -6.17 2.31 -5.42
CA HIS A 189 -5.97 1.00 -6.01
C HIS A 189 -4.53 0.49 -5.85
N LEU A 190 -3.69 1.18 -5.07
CA LEU A 190 -2.36 0.66 -4.76
C LEU A 190 -2.48 -0.60 -3.91
N ALA A 191 -1.62 -1.56 -4.23
CA ALA A 191 -1.25 -2.69 -3.38
C ALA A 191 -0.34 -2.19 -2.23
N GLY A 192 -0.10 -2.99 -1.20
CA GLY A 192 0.87 -2.68 -0.16
C GLY A 192 2.23 -2.28 -0.74
N CYS A 193 2.73 -3.04 -1.72
CA CYS A 193 4.00 -2.76 -2.41
C CYS A 193 3.96 -1.53 -3.33
N GLY A 194 2.77 -1.01 -3.62
CA GLY A 194 2.61 0.28 -4.30
C GLY A 194 2.61 1.46 -3.34
N VAL A 195 2.22 1.25 -2.07
CA VAL A 195 2.24 2.27 -1.01
C VAL A 195 3.67 2.46 -0.46
N VAL A 196 4.45 1.38 -0.39
CA VAL A 196 5.84 1.32 0.09
C VAL A 196 6.83 1.76 -0.98
#